data_AF-A0A7J4ECC4-F1
#
_entry.id   AF-A0A7J4ECC4-F1
#
_cell.length_a   1.000
_cell.length_b   1.000
_cell.length_c   1.000
_cell.angle_alpha   90.00
_cell.angle_beta   90.00
_cell.angle_gamma   90.00
#
_symmetry.space_group_name_H-M   'P 1'
#
loop_
_entity.id
_entity.type
_entity.pdbx_description
1 polymer ?
#
loop_
_entity_poly.entity_id
_entity_poly.type
_entity_poly.pdbx_seq_one_letter_code
_entity_poly.pdbx_strand_id
1 'polypeptide(L)'
;MDAIDFNPWWETGAIDSETLSMKSRDLYPKLKETLEERFVEIIIGLRRVGKTVLMYQLIGHLLNSGIDAKRFKLFRAILSDKTS
;
A
#
# COMPACT_ATOMS: atom_id res chain seq x y z
N MET A 1 4.18 7.79 -18.21
CA MET A 1 4.27 7.40 -16.79
C MET A 1 3.94 5.94 -16.76
N ASP A 2 4.97 5.13 -16.57
CA ASP A 2 4.87 3.69 -16.66
C ASP A 2 4.44 3.11 -15.31
N ALA A 3 4.00 1.86 -15.30
CA ALA A 3 3.55 1.20 -14.07
C ALA A 3 4.67 1.16 -13.01
N ILE A 4 5.94 1.15 -13.45
CA ILE A 4 7.13 1.13 -12.60
C ILE A 4 7.25 2.40 -11.75
N ASP A 5 6.86 3.56 -12.31
CA ASP A 5 6.91 4.87 -11.63
C ASP A 5 6.04 4.90 -10.38
N PHE A 6 4.98 4.08 -10.36
CA PHE A 6 4.05 3.95 -9.25
C PHE A 6 4.33 2.74 -8.35
N ASN A 7 5.19 1.82 -8.78
CA ASN A 7 5.50 0.57 -8.08
C ASN A 7 7.02 0.32 -8.05
N PRO A 8 7.84 1.24 -7.49
CA PRO A 8 9.30 1.14 -7.52
C PRO A 8 9.84 -0.14 -6.83
N TRP A 9 9.11 -0.69 -5.85
CA TRP A 9 9.47 -1.95 -5.19
C TRP A 9 9.51 -3.15 -6.13
N TRP A 10 8.92 -3.07 -7.34
CA TRP A 10 9.05 -4.11 -8.35
C TRP A 10 10.50 -4.30 -8.84
N GLU A 11 11.33 -3.26 -8.74
CA GLU A 11 12.75 -3.31 -9.07
C GLU A 11 13.62 -3.33 -7.81
N THR A 12 13.28 -2.50 -6.83
CA THR A 12 14.12 -2.35 -5.62
C THR A 12 13.93 -3.50 -4.62
N GLY A 13 12.81 -4.23 -4.70
CA GLY A 13 12.43 -5.24 -3.71
C GLY A 13 12.15 -4.66 -2.32
N ALA A 14 12.05 -3.34 -2.17
CA ALA A 14 11.93 -2.67 -0.88
C ALA A 14 11.10 -1.39 -0.96
N ILE A 15 10.46 -1.05 0.15
CA ILE A 15 9.88 0.27 0.42
C ILE A 15 10.94 1.12 1.14
N ASP A 16 10.95 2.43 0.92
CA ASP A 16 11.88 3.34 1.55
C ASP A 16 11.79 3.29 3.09
N SER A 17 12.94 3.41 3.75
CA SER A 17 13.04 3.29 5.20
C SER A 17 12.29 4.40 5.95
N GLU A 18 12.17 5.59 5.34
CA GLU A 18 11.43 6.70 5.93
C GLU A 18 9.96 6.31 6.12
N THR A 19 9.29 5.83 5.06
CA THR A 19 7.91 5.36 5.08
C THR A 19 7.70 4.20 6.05
N LEU A 20 8.64 3.25 6.09
CA LEU A 20 8.57 2.11 7.03
C LEU A 20 8.76 2.53 8.49
N SER A 21 9.54 3.59 8.74
CA SER A 21 9.77 4.12 10.09
C SER A 21 8.63 4.99 10.62
N MET A 22 7.71 5.43 9.76
CA MET A 22 6.55 6.22 10.17
C MET A 22 5.68 5.43 11.16
N LYS A 23 5.09 6.12 12.15
CA LYS A 23 4.18 5.49 13.10
C LYS A 23 3.03 4.79 12.39
N SER A 24 2.99 3.46 12.49
CA SER A 24 1.88 2.65 11.99
C SER A 24 0.59 2.98 12.73
N ARG A 25 -0.53 2.86 12.04
CA ARG A 25 -1.86 3.08 12.63
C ARG A 25 -2.30 1.86 13.43
N ASP A 26 -3.19 2.05 14.39
CA ASP A 26 -3.80 0.96 15.17
C ASP A 26 -4.51 -0.08 14.28
N LEU A 27 -4.90 0.32 13.06
CA LEU A 27 -5.50 -0.56 12.06
C LEU A 27 -4.48 -1.52 11.41
N TYR A 28 -3.17 -1.19 11.43
CA TYR A 28 -2.13 -1.96 10.73
C TYR A 28 -2.05 -3.44 11.17
N PRO A 29 -2.02 -3.79 12.47
CA PRO A 29 -1.97 -5.19 12.89
C PRO A 29 -3.16 -5.98 12.37
N LYS A 30 -4.36 -5.40 12.43
CA LYS A 30 -5.59 -6.04 11.95
C LYS A 30 -5.57 -6.28 10.43
N LEU A 31 -5.13 -5.30 9.65
CA LEU A 31 -5.01 -5.47 8.19
C LEU A 31 -3.96 -6.51 7.83
N LYS A 32 -2.90 -6.63 8.63
CA LYS A 32 -1.86 -7.64 8.41
C LYS A 32 -2.41 -9.05 8.59
N GLU A 33 -3.27 -9.27 9.58
CA GLU A 33 -3.91 -10.57 9.83
C GLU A 33 -4.85 -10.99 8.69
N THR A 34 -5.45 -10.04 7.97
CA THR A 34 -6.40 -10.29 6.88
C THR A 34 -5.74 -10.36 5.50
N LEU A 35 -4.41 -10.17 5.37
CA LEU A 35 -3.72 -10.15 4.07
C LEU A 35 -3.81 -11.46 3.28
N GLU A 36 -4.01 -12.59 3.95
CA GLU A 36 -4.12 -13.92 3.33
C GLU A 36 -5.56 -14.28 2.96
N GLU A 37 -6.52 -13.44 3.36
CA GLU A 37 -7.93 -13.69 3.13
C GLU A 37 -8.32 -13.44 1.68
N ARG A 38 -9.33 -14.20 1.19
CA ARG A 38 -9.79 -14.11 -0.21
C ARG A 38 -10.84 -13.02 -0.46
N PHE A 39 -10.99 -12.07 0.47
CA PHE A 39 -11.92 -10.94 0.32
C PHE A 39 -11.19 -9.62 0.12
N VAL A 40 -11.89 -8.63 -0.45
CA VAL A 40 -11.37 -7.27 -0.61
C VAL A 40 -11.68 -6.47 0.65
N GLU A 41 -10.65 -5.91 1.28
CA GLU A 41 -10.79 -5.02 2.42
C GLU A 41 -10.76 -3.54 1.99
N ILE A 42 -11.70 -2.75 2.51
CA ILE A 42 -11.88 -1.34 2.11
C ILE A 42 -11.46 -0.42 3.27
N ILE A 43 -10.42 0.38 3.04
CA ILE A 43 -9.93 1.38 4.01
C ILE A 43 -10.51 2.76 3.67
N ILE A 44 -11.45 3.25 4.49
CA ILE A 44 -12.11 4.55 4.30
C ILE A 44 -11.52 5.59 5.28
N GLY A 45 -11.40 6.84 4.85
CA GLY A 45 -11.04 7.95 5.72
C GLY A 45 -10.77 9.25 4.98
N LEU A 46 -10.56 10.35 5.71
CA LEU A 46 -10.32 11.68 5.16
C LEU A 46 -9.04 11.78 4.29
N ARG A 47 -8.93 12.85 3.49
CA ARG A 47 -7.72 13.12 2.71
C ARG A 47 -6.52 13.36 3.65
N ARG A 48 -5.34 12.85 3.26
CA ARG A 48 -4.06 13.00 4.00
C ARG A 48 -3.99 12.33 5.39
N VAL A 49 -4.93 11.43 5.73
CA VAL A 49 -4.82 10.58 6.93
C VAL A 49 -3.91 9.37 6.71
N GLY A 50 -2.83 9.47 5.93
CA GLY A 50 -1.83 8.39 5.82
C GLY A 50 -2.30 7.01 5.35
N LYS A 51 -3.44 6.89 4.66
CA LYS A 51 -3.88 5.59 4.10
C LYS A 51 -2.85 5.00 3.14
N THR A 52 -2.22 5.84 2.31
CA THR A 52 -1.15 5.40 1.39
C THR A 52 0.09 4.92 2.14
N VAL A 53 0.47 5.60 3.23
CA VAL A 53 1.58 5.16 4.11
C VAL A 53 1.25 3.78 4.70
N LEU A 54 0.02 3.57 5.16
CA LEU A 54 -0.44 2.28 5.66
C LEU A 54 -0.34 1.17 4.59
N MET A 55 -0.72 1.47 3.34
CA MET A 55 -0.57 0.51 2.23
C MET A 55 0.90 0.19 1.94
N TYR A 56 1.79 1.19 1.96
CA TYR A 56 3.22 0.94 1.79
C TYR A 56 3.83 0.11 2.91
N GLN A 57 3.39 0.32 4.16
CA GLN A 57 3.83 -0.51 5.29
C GLN A 57 3.39 -1.97 5.13
N LEU A 58 2.16 -2.22 4.65
CA LEU A 58 1.68 -3.56 4.34
C LEU A 58 2.46 -4.21 3.19
N ILE A 59 2.75 -3.45 2.13
CA ILE A 59 3.61 -3.90 1.02
C ILE A 59 5.01 -4.26 1.54
N GLY A 60 5.60 -3.41 2.37
CA GLY A 60 6.88 -3.67 3.01
C GLY A 60 6.86 -4.95 3.86
N HIS A 61 5.76 -5.20 4.57
CA HIS A 61 5.59 -6.46 5.29
C HIS A 61 5.55 -7.67 4.35
N LEU A 62 4.78 -7.61 3.25
CA LEU A 62 4.70 -8.70 2.26
C LEU A 62 6.07 -9.01 1.62
N LEU A 63 6.83 -7.96 1.26
CA LEU A 63 8.19 -8.08 0.75
C LEU A 63 9.12 -8.76 1.75
N ASN A 64 9.10 -8.31 3.01
CA ASN A 64 9.93 -8.87 4.09
C ASN A 64 9.54 -10.32 4.44
N SER A 65 8.30 -10.72 4.18
CA SER A 65 7.83 -12.10 4.31
C SER A 65 8.24 -12.99 3.13
N GLY A 66 8.98 -12.46 2.14
CA GLY A 66 9.50 -13.21 0.99
C GLY A 66 8.55 -13.33 -0.19
N ILE A 67 7.45 -12.55 -0.21
CA ILE A 67 6.53 -12.56 -1.35
C ILE A 67 7.12 -11.72 -2.49
N ASP A 68 7.14 -12.30 -3.69
CA ASP A 68 7.64 -11.65 -4.91
C ASP A 68 6.94 -10.30 -5.13
N ALA A 69 7.76 -9.25 -5.31
CA ALA A 69 7.34 -7.87 -5.50
C ALA A 69 6.28 -7.68 -6.60
N LYS A 70 6.35 -8.48 -7.67
CA LYS A 70 5.46 -8.39 -8.83
C LYS A 70 4.07 -8.97 -8.56
N ARG A 71 3.85 -9.62 -7.42
CA ARG A 71 2.53 -10.17 -7.03
C ARG A 71 1.56 -9.12 -6.50
N PHE A 72 2.05 -7.95 -6.08
CA PHE A 72 1.21 -6.87 -5.57
C PHE A 72 1.48 -5.56 -6.31
N LYS A 73 0.41 -4.80 -6.49
CA LYS A 73 0.41 -3.53 -7.22
C LYS A 73 -0.38 -2.50 -6.42
N LEU A 74 0.21 -1.34 -6.18
CA LEU A 74 -0.57 -0.20 -5.73
C LEU A 74 -1.23 0.43 -6.94
N PHE A 75 -2.56 0.53 -6.90
CA PHE A 75 -3.32 1.26 -7.89
C PHE A 75 -3.88 2.53 -7.25
N ARG A 76 -3.54 3.68 -7.84
CA ARG A 76 -4.04 4.99 -7.43
C ARG A 76 -4.96 5.54 -8.50
N ALA A 77 -6.24 5.68 -8.16
CA ALA A 77 -7.20 6.43 -8.96
C ALA A 77 -7.50 7.77 -8.30
N ILE A 78 -7.64 8.82 -9.12
CA ILE A 78 -8.22 10.09 -8.69
C ILE A 78 -9.59 10.16 -9.32
N LEU A 79 -10.63 10.16 -8.49
CA LEU A 79 -11.97 10.46 -8.94
C LEU A 79 -12.07 11.98 -9.06
N SER A 80 -12.14 12.48 -10.29
CA SER A 80 -12.52 13.87 -10.56
C SER A 80 -14.01 13.90 -10.86
N ASP A 81 -14.76 14.74 -10.15
CA ASP A 81 -16.12 15.08 -10.58
C ASP A 81 -16.03 15.78 -11.94
N LYS A 82 -16.61 15.15 -12.97
CA LYS A 82 -16.95 15.87 -14.19
C LYS A 82 -18.30 16.54 -13.95
N THR A 83 -18.30 17.66 -13.25
CA THR A 83 -19.38 18.62 -13.38
C THR A 83 -19.25 19.26 -14.76
N SER A 84 -19.98 18.70 -15.73
CA SER A 84 -20.34 19.37 -16.98
C SER A 84 -21.55 20.26 -16.78
#